data_AF-A0A535N0B0-F1
#
_entry.id   AF-A0A535N0B0-F1
#
_cell.length_a   1.000
_cell.length_b   1.000
_cell.length_c   1.000
_cell.angle_alpha   90.00
_cell.angle_beta   90.00
_cell.angle_gamma   90.00
#
_symmetry.space_group_name_H-M   'P 1'
#
loop_
_entity.id
_entity.type
_entity.pdbx_description
1 polymer ?
#
loop_
_entity_poly.entity_id
_entity_poly.type
_entity_poly.pdbx_seq_one_letter_code
_entity_poly.pdbx_strand_id
1 'polypeptide(L)'
;MEEARPPVDRTRKALKVFGVTVTSFEERARVLLARARQASAGDERETVRAESAQLVADLHHALQEIQGHVYQLQSDFLMELVVRDRAAGPPPG
;
A
#
# COMPACT_ATOMS: atom_id res chain seq x y z
N MET A 1 -28.71 -13.05 -3.64
CA MET A 1 -27.51 -13.77 -4.10
C MET A 1 -26.44 -12.71 -4.27
N GLU A 2 -25.47 -12.68 -3.36
CA GLU A 2 -24.40 -11.69 -3.38
C GLU A 2 -23.41 -12.09 -4.48
N GLU A 3 -23.47 -11.44 -5.64
CA GLU A 3 -22.47 -11.62 -6.69
C GLU A 3 -21.10 -11.29 -6.08
N ALA A 4 -20.23 -12.30 -5.97
CA ALA A 4 -18.88 -12.13 -5.49
C ALA A 4 -18.15 -11.14 -6.41
N ARG A 5 -18.04 -9.89 -5.95
CA ARG A 5 -17.40 -8.78 -6.68
C ARG A 5 -16.05 -9.27 -7.21
N PRO A 6 -15.77 -9.17 -8.52
CA PRO A 6 -14.61 -9.81 -9.11
C PRO A 6 -13.32 -9.32 -8.45
N PRO A 7 -12.31 -10.20 -8.28
CA PRO A 7 -11.06 -9.89 -7.57
C PRO A 7 -10.32 -8.67 -8.13
N VAL A 8 -10.50 -8.37 -9.42
CA VAL A 8 -9.96 -7.18 -10.10
C VAL A 8 -10.40 -5.86 -9.45
N ASP A 9 -11.63 -5.79 -8.92
CA ASP A 9 -12.14 -4.58 -8.29
C ASP A 9 -11.46 -4.30 -6.95
N ARG A 10 -11.03 -5.34 -6.23
CA ARG A 10 -10.37 -5.18 -4.92
C ARG A 10 -8.99 -4.57 -5.07
N THR A 11 -8.16 -5.11 -5.98
CA THR A 11 -6.81 -4.56 -6.23
C THR A 11 -6.89 -3.15 -6.81
N ARG A 12 -7.81 -2.90 -7.75
CA ARG A 12 -8.03 -1.55 -8.30
C ARG A 12 -8.42 -0.56 -7.20
N LYS A 13 -9.32 -0.96 -6.30
CA LYS A 13 -9.73 -0.12 -5.16
C LYS A 13 -8.55 0.15 -4.22
N ALA A 14 -7.76 -0.87 -3.88
CA ALA A 14 -6.60 -0.72 -3.01
C ALA A 14 -5.56 0.25 -3.59
N LEU A 15 -5.23 0.12 -4.89
CA LEU A 15 -4.33 1.04 -5.59
C LEU A 15 -4.87 2.48 -5.60
N LYS A 16 -6.19 2.64 -5.80
CA LYS A 16 -6.83 3.97 -5.76
C LYS A 16 -6.73 4.59 -4.37
N VAL A 17 -6.98 3.83 -3.31
CA VAL A 17 -6.83 4.31 -1.93
C VAL A 17 -5.38 4.69 -1.66
N PHE A 18 -4.42 3.85 -2.05
CA PHE A 18 -3.00 4.15 -1.91
C PHE A 18 -2.60 5.45 -2.63
N GLY A 19 -3.10 5.68 -3.85
CA GLY A 19 -2.89 6.94 -4.56
C GLY A 19 -3.40 8.16 -3.79
N VAL A 20 -4.59 8.08 -3.18
CA VAL A 20 -5.13 9.15 -2.32
C VAL A 20 -4.25 9.35 -1.07
N THR A 21 -3.77 8.26 -0.46
CA THR A 21 -2.85 8.32 0.68
C THR A 21 -1.56 9.05 0.32
N VAL A 22 -0.98 8.80 -0.87
CA VAL A 22 0.22 9.49 -1.35
C VAL A 22 -0.05 10.99 -1.52
N THR A 23 -1.16 11.37 -2.16
CA THR A 23 -1.52 12.79 -2.31
C THR A 23 -1.68 13.47 -0.95
N SER A 24 -2.37 12.83 0.00
CA SER A 24 -2.52 13.37 1.35
C SER A 24 -1.18 13.48 2.10
N PHE A 25 -0.28 12.51 1.91
CA PHE A 25 1.08 12.57 2.45
C PHE A 25 1.83 13.79 1.90
N GLU A 26 1.80 14.03 0.60
CA GLU A 26 2.49 15.18 -0.01
C GLU A 26 1.96 16.51 0.54
N GLU A 27 0.65 16.65 0.67
CA GLU A 27 0.00 17.84 1.24
C GLU A 27 0.44 18.07 2.69
N ARG A 28 0.32 17.04 3.53
CA ARG A 28 0.69 17.11 4.96
C ARG A 28 2.18 17.33 5.16
N ALA A 29 3.03 16.70 4.35
CA ALA A 29 4.47 16.88 4.40
C ALA A 29 4.86 18.33 4.07
N ARG A 30 4.22 18.97 3.08
CA ARG A 30 4.46 20.40 2.77
C ARG A 30 4.12 21.29 3.96
N VAL A 31 3.01 21.03 4.65
CA VAL A 31 2.60 21.77 5.85
C VAL A 31 3.62 21.59 6.99
N LEU A 32 4.04 20.35 7.26
CA LEU A 32 5.05 20.06 8.29
C LEU A 32 6.39 20.71 7.99
N LEU A 33 6.82 20.69 6.73
CA LEU A 33 8.05 21.37 6.30
C LEU A 33 7.95 22.89 6.47
N ALA A 34 6.80 23.49 6.17
CA ALA A 34 6.58 24.91 6.39
C ALA A 34 6.62 25.26 7.89
N ARG A 35 5.99 24.45 8.75
CA ARG A 35 6.04 24.59 10.21
C ARG A 35 7.45 24.42 10.75
N ALA A 36 8.19 23.42 10.29
CA ALA A 36 9.58 23.17 10.70
C ALA A 36 10.48 24.39 10.45
N ARG A 37 10.28 25.10 9.34
CA ARG A 37 11.05 26.32 9.00
C ARG A 37 10.75 27.50 9.92
N GLN A 38 9.56 27.54 10.49
CA GLN A 38 9.10 28.63 11.37
C GLN A 38 9.33 28.31 12.85
N ALA A 39 9.57 27.04 13.18
CA ALA A 39 9.71 26.57 14.56
C ALA A 39 10.94 27.18 15.25
N SER A 40 10.65 28.04 16.22
CA SER A 40 11.67 28.79 16.98
C SER A 40 11.92 28.20 18.37
N ALA A 41 10.95 27.47 18.93
CA ALA A 41 11.03 26.82 20.23
C ALA A 41 11.36 25.32 20.14
N GLY A 42 12.01 24.78 21.18
CA GLY A 42 12.39 23.36 21.27
C GLY A 42 11.19 22.41 21.23
N ASP A 43 10.13 22.73 21.99
CA ASP A 43 8.93 21.90 22.08
C ASP A 43 8.17 21.83 20.73
N GLU A 44 8.11 22.95 20.01
CA GLU A 44 7.49 23.00 18.68
C GLU A 44 8.28 22.17 17.66
N ARG A 45 9.61 22.22 17.70
CA ARG A 45 10.47 21.40 16.85
C ARG A 45 10.31 19.92 17.12
N GLU A 46 10.24 19.52 18.39
CA GLU A 46 10.03 18.11 18.75
C GLU A 46 8.63 17.63 18.32
N THR A 47 7.62 18.48 18.46
CA THR A 47 6.26 18.19 17.97
C THR A 47 6.25 17.95 16.46
N VAL A 48 6.85 18.86 15.67
CA VAL A 48 6.93 18.71 14.20
C VAL A 48 7.72 17.46 13.81
N ARG A 49 8.77 17.12 14.56
CA ARG A 49 9.56 15.90 14.34
C ARG A 49 8.74 14.63 14.58
N ALA A 50 8.00 14.57 15.69
CA ALA A 50 7.13 13.45 16.01
C ALA A 50 6.00 13.28 14.98
N GLU A 51 5.35 14.38 14.59
CA GLU A 51 4.31 14.37 13.54
C GLU A 51 4.88 13.90 12.19
N SER A 52 6.09 14.32 11.84
CA SER A 52 6.76 13.90 10.59
C SER A 52 7.11 12.41 10.61
N ALA A 53 7.60 11.90 11.73
CA ALA A 53 7.91 10.48 11.88
C ALA A 53 6.64 9.62 11.75
N GLN A 54 5.54 10.05 12.37
CA GLN A 54 4.26 9.36 12.24
C GLN A 54 3.75 9.39 10.79
N LEU A 55 3.81 10.54 10.12
CA LEU A 55 3.37 10.68 8.74
C LEU A 55 4.13 9.73 7.79
N VAL A 56 5.44 9.56 8.00
CA VAL A 56 6.26 8.61 7.23
C VAL A 56 5.91 7.17 7.57
N ALA A 57 5.69 6.86 8.85
CA ALA A 57 5.29 5.52 9.28
C ALA A 57 3.94 5.11 8.66
N ASP A 58 2.97 6.02 8.62
CA ASP A 58 1.65 5.79 8.00
C ASP A 58 1.78 5.49 6.50
N LEU A 59 2.59 6.26 5.77
CA LEU A 59 2.84 6.02 4.34
C LEU A 59 3.53 4.67 4.12
N HIS A 60 4.52 4.35 4.95
CA HIS A 60 5.23 3.07 4.87
C HIS A 60 4.29 1.89 5.11
N HIS A 61 3.41 1.99 6.11
CA HIS A 61 2.42 0.96 6.39
C HIS A 61 1.49 0.74 5.20
N ALA A 62 0.95 1.81 4.62
CA ALA A 62 0.10 1.73 3.43
C ALA A 62 0.84 1.10 2.22
N LEU A 63 2.14 1.37 2.07
CA LEU A 63 2.98 0.76 1.04
C LEU A 63 3.13 -0.76 1.27
N GLN A 64 3.36 -1.19 2.51
CA GLN A 64 3.47 -2.61 2.84
C GLN A 64 2.17 -3.36 2.55
N GLU A 65 1.01 -2.77 2.86
CA GLU A 65 -0.30 -3.38 2.58
C GLU A 65 -0.50 -3.61 1.08
N ILE A 66 -0.20 -2.61 0.25
CA ILE A 66 -0.38 -2.74 -1.20
C ILE A 66 0.61 -3.74 -1.81
N GLN A 67 1.85 -3.75 -1.33
CA GLN A 67 2.84 -4.77 -1.73
C GLN A 67 2.35 -6.18 -1.36
N GLY A 68 1.86 -6.37 -0.14
CA GLY A 68 1.28 -7.64 0.30
C GLY A 68 0.12 -8.10 -0.59
N HIS A 69 -0.78 -7.20 -0.98
CA HIS A 69 -1.85 -7.50 -1.92
C HIS A 69 -1.35 -7.92 -3.30
N VAL A 70 -0.34 -7.22 -3.84
CA VAL A 70 0.26 -7.56 -5.14
C VAL A 70 0.97 -8.91 -5.08
N TYR A 71 1.71 -9.20 -4.01
CA TYR A 71 2.35 -10.49 -3.82
C TYR A 71 1.34 -11.63 -3.69
N GLN A 72 0.24 -11.41 -2.98
CA GLN A 72 -0.83 -12.42 -2.89
C GLN A 72 -1.40 -12.72 -4.27
N LEU A 73 -1.68 -11.69 -5.08
CA LEU A 73 -2.18 -11.85 -6.45
C LEU A 73 -1.22 -12.66 -7.32
N GLN A 74 0.09 -12.39 -7.21
CA GLN A 74 1.12 -13.14 -7.94
C GLN A 74 1.19 -14.60 -7.48
N SER A 75 1.15 -14.84 -6.17
CA SER A 75 1.17 -16.17 -5.57
C SER A 75 -0.05 -16.99 -6.00
N ASP A 76 -1.24 -16.41 -5.95
CA ASP A 76 -2.48 -17.09 -6.34
C ASP A 76 -2.43 -17.52 -7.80
N PHE A 77 -1.96 -16.65 -8.70
CA PHE A 77 -1.80 -16.96 -10.12
C PHE A 77 -0.81 -18.12 -10.35
N LEU A 78 0.37 -18.08 -9.72
CA LEU A 78 1.36 -19.13 -9.86
C LEU A 78 0.85 -20.48 -9.29
N MET A 79 0.15 -20.44 -8.17
CA MET A 79 -0.45 -21.64 -7.57
C MET A 79 -1.52 -22.25 -8.48
N GLU A 80 -2.38 -21.44 -9.11
CA GLU A 80 -3.35 -21.93 -10.09
C GLU A 80 -2.67 -22.62 -11.28
N LEU A 81 -1.57 -22.05 -11.80
CA LEU A 81 -0.82 -22.67 -12.90
C LEU A 81 -0.23 -24.02 -12.49
N VAL A 82 0.38 -24.11 -11.29
CA VAL A 82 0.95 -25.37 -10.78
C VAL A 82 -0.12 -26.44 -10.59
N VAL A 83 -1.29 -26.07 -10.07
CA VAL A 83 -2.41 -27.01 -9.91
C VAL A 83 -2.91 -27.51 -11.27
N ARG A 84 -3.05 -26.62 -12.25
CA ARG A 84 -3.47 -27.00 -13.61
C ARG A 84 -2.46 -27.92 -14.30
N ASP A 85 -1.18 -27.64 -14.17
CA ASP A 85 -0.11 -28.45 -14.76
C ASP A 85 -0.07 -29.87 -14.18
N ARG A 86 -0.21 -29.99 -12.85
CA ARG A 86 -0.31 -31.31 -12.18
C ARG A 86 -1.56 -32.10 -12.59
N ALA A 87 -2.66 -31.41 -12.88
CA ALA A 87 -3.90 -32.04 -13.33
C ALA A 87 -3.83 -32.53 -14.79
N ALA A 88 -2.95 -31.95 -15.61
CA ALA A 88 -2.80 -32.31 -17.02
C ALA A 88 -2.04 -33.63 -17.26
N GLY A 89 -1.31 -34.15 -16.26
CA GLY A 89 -0.49 -35.36 -16.38
C GLY A 89 0.71 -35.22 -17.34
N PRO A 90 1.69 -36.14 -17.31
CA PRO A 90 2.81 -36.08 -18.25
C PRO A 90 2.30 -36.28 -19.69
N PRO A 91 2.92 -35.62 -20.69
CA PRO A 91 2.53 -35.80 -22.08
C PRO A 91 2.64 -37.28 -22.49
N PRO A 92 1.76 -37.80 -23.36
CA PRO A 92 1.88 -39.16 -23.85
C PRO A 92 3.21 -39.30 -24.60
N GLY A 93 4.05 -40.22 -24.12
CA GLY A 93 5.33 -40.59 -24.73
C GLY A 93 5.17 -41.40 -26.00
#